data_AF-A0A1F5BYY7-F1
#
_entry.id   AF-A0A1F5BYY7-F1
#
_cell.length_a   1.000
_cell.length_b   1.000
_cell.length_c   1.000
_cell.angle_alpha   90.00
_cell.angle_beta   90.00
_cell.angle_gamma   90.00
#
_symmetry.space_group_name_H-M   'P 1'
#
loop_
_entity.id
_entity.type
_entity.pdbx_description
1 polymer ?
#
loop_
_entity_poly.entity_id
_entity_poly.type
_entity_poly.pdbx_seq_one_letter_code
_entity_poly.pdbx_strand_id
1 'polypeptide(L)'
;AEGKIVICDRFDGSTFAYQGGARAVDFDLILVMNAFAKDNLVPDLYILFDVSPEIGLNREGKNVTRFEKEELDLHRRVRRAYLSMARNDDEHWAIVDAEQPLEDVKQKVLEIFKKRKII
;
A
#
# COMPACT_ATOMS: atom_id res chain seq x y z
N ALA A 1 18.91 10.65 15.74
CA ALA A 1 18.67 9.85 14.51
C ALA A 1 20.02 9.57 13.84
N GLU A 2 20.22 8.36 13.28
CA GLU A 2 21.49 7.96 12.63
C GLU A 2 21.58 8.37 11.16
N GLY A 3 20.58 9.06 10.61
CA GLY A 3 20.55 9.50 9.20
C GLY A 3 20.42 8.36 8.19
N LYS A 4 19.98 7.18 8.62
CA LYS A 4 19.79 5.99 7.77
C LYS A 4 18.43 6.01 7.09
N ILE A 5 18.39 5.43 5.88
CA ILE A 5 17.15 5.11 5.17
C ILE A 5 16.60 3.80 5.75
N VAL A 6 15.33 3.81 6.15
CA VAL A 6 14.61 2.61 6.62
C VAL A 6 13.59 2.24 5.55
N ILE A 7 13.71 1.02 5.02
CA ILE A 7 12.72 0.45 4.09
C ILE A 7 11.92 -0.58 4.89
N CYS A 8 10.61 -0.40 4.92
CA CYS A 8 9.69 -1.27 5.65
C CYS A 8 8.68 -1.86 4.66
N ASP A 9 8.64 -3.19 4.55
CA ASP A 9 7.58 -3.87 3.81
C ASP A 9 6.31 -3.89 4.67
N ARG A 10 5.36 -3.04 4.28
CA ARG A 10 4.13 -2.70 5.00
C ARG A 10 4.36 -1.92 6.29
N PHE A 11 3.45 -0.98 6.55
CA PHE A 11 3.36 -0.25 7.81
C PHE A 11 1.87 0.02 8.13
N ASP A 12 1.56 1.13 8.79
CA ASP A 12 0.21 1.53 9.20
C ASP A 12 -0.82 1.61 8.06
N GLY A 13 -0.41 2.02 6.85
CA GLY A 13 -1.29 2.02 5.67
C GLY A 13 -1.95 0.66 5.40
N SER A 14 -1.29 -0.45 5.75
CA SER A 14 -1.88 -1.79 5.64
C SER A 14 -2.97 -2.04 6.67
N THR A 15 -2.79 -1.55 7.89
CA THR A 15 -3.81 -1.65 8.94
C THR A 15 -5.08 -0.93 8.50
N PHE A 16 -4.96 0.28 7.96
CA PHE A 16 -6.12 1.02 7.44
C PHE A 16 -6.80 0.30 6.28
N ALA A 17 -6.03 -0.18 5.30
CA ALA A 17 -6.59 -0.83 4.12
C ALA A 17 -7.34 -2.13 4.47
N TYR A 18 -6.78 -2.97 5.34
CA TYR A 18 -7.37 -4.26 5.68
C TYR A 18 -8.42 -4.19 6.79
N GLN A 19 -8.17 -3.44 7.87
CA GLN A 19 -9.09 -3.41 9.01
C GLN A 19 -10.21 -2.38 8.80
N GLY A 20 -9.85 -1.16 8.38
CA GLY A 20 -10.83 -0.10 8.13
C GLY A 20 -11.58 -0.33 6.82
N GLY A 21 -10.83 -0.43 5.71
CA GLY A 21 -11.42 -0.51 4.37
C GLY A 21 -12.08 -1.85 4.04
N ALA A 22 -11.50 -2.96 4.49
CA ALA A 22 -11.93 -4.30 4.05
C ALA A 22 -12.79 -5.05 5.07
N ARG A 23 -12.64 -4.75 6.36
CA ARG A 23 -13.32 -5.41 7.50
C ARG A 23 -14.25 -4.51 8.30
N ALA A 24 -14.46 -3.25 7.87
CA ALA A 24 -15.41 -2.30 8.45
C ALA A 24 -15.21 -2.01 9.95
N VAL A 25 -13.96 -2.06 10.42
CA VAL A 25 -13.62 -1.55 11.76
C VAL A 25 -13.70 -0.02 11.74
N ASP A 26 -14.16 0.56 12.85
CA ASP A 26 -14.27 2.01 13.03
C ASP A 26 -12.93 2.71 12.69
N PHE A 27 -13.01 3.68 11.78
CA PHE A 27 -11.84 4.39 11.26
C PHE A 27 -11.17 5.26 12.33
N ASP A 28 -11.96 5.91 13.19
CA ASP A 28 -11.44 6.77 14.26
C ASP A 28 -10.72 5.94 15.31
N LEU A 29 -11.23 4.74 15.61
CA LEU A 29 -10.55 3.79 16.49
C LEU A 29 -9.21 3.35 15.91
N ILE A 30 -9.16 3.01 14.62
CA ILE A 30 -7.90 2.63 13.95
C ILE A 30 -6.91 3.78 13.97
N LEU A 31 -7.34 5.02 13.70
CA LEU A 31 -6.49 6.20 13.75
C LEU A 31 -5.84 6.36 15.11
N VAL A 32 -6.64 6.35 16.19
CA VAL A 32 -6.14 6.52 17.56
C VAL A 32 -5.18 5.39 17.95
N MET A 33 -5.54 4.13 17.66
CA MET A 33 -4.69 2.98 18.01
C MET A 33 -3.38 2.98 17.22
N ASN A 34 -3.41 3.26 15.92
CA ASN A 34 -2.20 3.33 15.10
C ASN A 34 -1.30 4.49 15.55
N ALA A 35 -1.87 5.68 15.78
CA ALA A 35 -1.13 6.85 16.24
C ALA A 35 -0.42 6.58 17.58
N PHE A 36 -1.12 5.97 18.53
CA PHE A 36 -0.54 5.55 19.81
C PHE A 36 0.57 4.51 19.63
N ALA A 37 0.32 3.47 18.84
CA ALA A 37 1.27 2.36 18.66
C ALA A 37 2.59 2.80 18.00
N LYS A 38 2.54 3.82 17.13
CA LYS A 38 3.71 4.32 16.38
C LYS A 38 4.32 5.59 16.96
N ASP A 39 3.87 6.04 18.13
CA ASP A 39 4.26 7.33 18.72
C ASP A 39 4.17 8.49 17.71
N ASN A 40 3.06 8.52 16.98
CA ASN A 40 2.78 9.48 15.90
C ASN A 40 3.80 9.51 14.74
N LEU A 41 4.70 8.52 14.62
CA LEU A 41 5.60 8.40 13.48
C LEU A 41 4.81 8.32 12.17
N VAL A 42 5.12 9.22 11.24
CA VAL A 42 4.62 9.19 9.87
C VAL A 42 5.80 8.91 8.94
N PRO A 43 5.73 7.89 8.09
CA PRO A 43 6.71 7.67 7.03
C PRO A 43 6.85 8.87 6.11
N ASP A 44 8.08 9.22 5.76
CA ASP A 44 8.36 10.29 4.79
C ASP A 44 7.87 9.96 3.38
N LEU A 45 7.73 8.67 3.06
CA LEU A 45 7.26 8.18 1.77
C LEU A 45 6.61 6.80 1.90
N TYR A 46 5.40 6.67 1.36
CA TYR A 46 4.74 5.42 1.03
C TYR A 46 4.82 5.17 -0.47
N ILE A 47 5.25 3.97 -0.86
CA ILE A 47 5.14 3.50 -2.23
C ILE A 47 4.01 2.48 -2.31
N LEU A 48 2.94 2.85 -3.00
CA LEU A 48 1.83 1.95 -3.31
C LEU A 48 2.07 1.30 -4.67
N PHE A 49 2.38 0.01 -4.67
CA PHE A 49 2.36 -0.83 -5.86
C PHE A 49 0.92 -1.21 -6.20
N ASP A 50 0.27 -0.44 -7.08
CA ASP A 50 -1.10 -0.70 -7.49
C ASP A 50 -1.16 -1.80 -8.55
N VAL A 51 -1.96 -2.84 -8.29
CA VAL A 51 -2.17 -3.97 -9.19
C VAL A 51 -3.61 -4.44 -9.05
N SER A 52 -4.24 -4.85 -10.15
CA SER A 52 -5.53 -5.54 -10.05
C SER A 52 -5.41 -6.82 -9.20
N PRO A 53 -6.38 -7.09 -8.31
CA PRO A 53 -6.40 -8.31 -7.50
C PRO A 53 -6.25 -9.58 -8.33
N GLU A 54 -6.85 -9.62 -9.51
CA GLU A 54 -6.79 -10.74 -10.45
C GLU A 54 -5.33 -11.05 -10.87
N ILE A 55 -4.56 -10.02 -11.26
CA ILE A 55 -3.15 -10.16 -11.62
C ILE A 55 -2.31 -10.49 -10.38
N GLY A 56 -2.55 -9.80 -9.27
CA GLY A 56 -1.81 -10.00 -8.02
C GLY A 56 -1.91 -11.43 -7.50
N LEU A 57 -3.13 -11.96 -7.40
CA LEU A 57 -3.38 -13.34 -6.94
C LEU A 57 -2.75 -14.37 -7.89
N ASN A 58 -2.81 -14.14 -9.20
CA ASN A 58 -2.16 -15.02 -10.17
C ASN A 58 -0.63 -15.05 -10.00
N ARG A 59 0.01 -13.91 -9.67
CA ARG A 59 1.46 -13.84 -9.37
C ARG A 59 1.85 -14.57 -8.08
N GLU A 60 0.94 -14.68 -7.11
CA GLU A 60 1.14 -15.49 -5.90
C GLU A 60 1.05 -17.01 -6.16
N GLY A 61 0.85 -17.42 -7.42
CA GLY A 61 0.66 -18.83 -7.78
C GLY A 61 -0.71 -19.37 -7.38
N LYS A 62 -1.64 -18.50 -6.95
CA LYS A 62 -3.04 -18.86 -6.75
C LYS A 62 -3.71 -18.90 -8.11
N ASN A 63 -3.90 -20.10 -8.64
CA ASN A 63 -4.75 -20.30 -9.82
C ASN A 63 -6.17 -19.83 -9.47
N VAL A 64 -6.58 -18.68 -10.01
CA VAL A 64 -7.92 -18.08 -9.82
C VAL A 64 -9.01 -18.88 -10.55
N THR A 65 -8.77 -20.18 -10.76
CA THR A 65 -9.78 -21.13 -11.19
C THR A 65 -10.65 -21.45 -9.98
N ARG A 66 -11.68 -20.61 -9.78
CA ARG A 66 -12.89 -20.92 -9.00
C ARG A 66 -12.85 -20.79 -7.47
N PHE A 67 -11.82 -20.19 -6.87
CA PHE A 67 -11.84 -19.86 -5.43
C PHE A 67 -12.43 -18.46 -5.16
N GLU A 68 -13.59 -18.51 -4.51
CA GLU A 68 -14.23 -17.53 -3.61
C GLU A 68 -14.22 -16.07 -4.06
N LYS A 69 -15.32 -15.64 -4.73
CA LYS A 69 -15.67 -14.23 -4.97
C LYS A 69 -15.37 -13.32 -3.77
N GLU A 70 -15.52 -13.85 -2.55
CA GLU A 70 -15.24 -13.16 -1.30
C GLU A 70 -13.77 -12.73 -1.14
N GLU A 71 -12.79 -13.57 -1.52
CA GLU A 71 -11.37 -13.22 -1.49
C GLU A 71 -11.09 -12.11 -2.51
N LEU A 72 -11.60 -12.25 -3.74
CA LEU A 72 -11.44 -11.23 -4.77
C LEU A 72 -12.08 -9.90 -4.37
N ASP A 73 -13.28 -9.92 -3.81
CA ASP A 73 -13.98 -8.73 -3.35
C ASP A 73 -13.29 -8.08 -2.14
N LEU A 74 -12.69 -8.89 -1.26
CA LEU A 74 -11.81 -8.39 -0.18
C LEU A 74 -10.62 -7.63 -0.76
N HIS A 75 -9.86 -8.22 -1.69
CA HIS A 75 -8.71 -7.56 -2.30
C HIS A 75 -9.10 -6.32 -3.10
N ARG A 76 -10.27 -6.30 -3.73
CA ARG A 76 -10.82 -5.09 -4.37
C ARG A 76 -11.11 -3.99 -3.35
N ARG A 77 -11.68 -4.32 -2.17
CA ARG A 77 -11.88 -3.34 -1.08
C ARG A 77 -10.55 -2.81 -0.56
N VAL A 78 -9.58 -3.68 -0.32
CA VAL A 78 -8.22 -3.32 0.11
C VAL A 78 -7.56 -2.36 -0.89
N ARG A 79 -7.57 -2.70 -2.19
CA ARG A 79 -7.03 -1.84 -3.26
C ARG A 79 -7.69 -0.46 -3.26
N ARG A 80 -9.03 -0.40 -3.17
CA ARG A 80 -9.76 0.87 -3.12
C ARG A 80 -9.35 1.71 -1.92
N ALA A 81 -9.16 1.11 -0.75
CA ALA A 81 -8.74 1.83 0.45
C ALA A 81 -7.33 2.42 0.28
N TYR A 82 -6.36 1.64 -0.24
CA TYR A 82 -5.02 2.16 -0.54
C TYR A 82 -5.03 3.30 -1.56
N LEU A 83 -5.75 3.13 -2.68
CA LEU A 83 -5.87 4.18 -3.69
C LEU A 83 -6.53 5.43 -3.13
N SER A 84 -7.51 5.28 -2.23
CA SER A 84 -8.13 6.42 -1.57
C SER A 84 -7.13 7.15 -0.67
N MET A 85 -6.36 6.44 0.16
CA MET A 85 -5.32 7.08 0.99
C MET A 85 -4.30 7.82 0.12
N ALA A 86 -3.76 7.13 -0.89
CA ALA A 86 -2.73 7.68 -1.75
C ALA A 86 -3.18 8.93 -2.53
N ARG A 87 -4.44 8.96 -3.01
CA ARG A 87 -4.98 10.12 -3.74
C ARG A 87 -5.35 11.31 -2.85
N ASN A 88 -5.47 11.11 -1.54
CA ASN A 88 -5.75 12.19 -0.59
C ASN A 88 -4.47 12.76 0.05
N ASP A 89 -3.31 12.17 -0.23
CA ASP A 89 -2.02 12.56 0.35
C ASP A 89 -0.88 12.32 -0.65
N ASP A 90 -0.87 13.13 -1.71
CA ASP A 90 0.21 13.12 -2.73
C ASP A 90 1.56 13.56 -2.15
N GLU A 91 1.58 14.16 -0.96
CA GLU A 91 2.81 14.55 -0.28
C GLU A 91 3.56 13.32 0.22
N HIS A 92 2.89 12.39 0.90
CA HIS A 92 3.55 11.21 1.44
C HIS A 92 3.42 9.98 0.54
N TRP A 93 2.46 9.93 -0.39
CA TRP A 93 2.24 8.74 -1.21
C TRP A 93 2.77 8.89 -2.63
N ALA A 94 3.24 7.78 -3.18
CA ALA A 94 3.53 7.62 -4.59
C ALA A 94 2.91 6.31 -5.10
N ILE A 95 2.05 6.42 -6.10
CA ILE A 95 1.42 5.26 -6.76
C ILE A 95 2.31 4.81 -7.91
N VAL A 96 2.65 3.52 -7.93
CA VAL A 96 3.39 2.85 -9.00
C VAL A 96 2.49 1.79 -9.61
N ASP A 97 2.27 1.86 -10.92
CA ASP A 97 1.55 0.83 -11.66
C ASP A 97 2.40 -0.45 -11.67
N ALA A 98 1.99 -1.43 -10.87
CA ALA A 98 2.65 -2.71 -10.75
C ALA A 98 2.12 -3.75 -11.73
N GLU A 99 1.20 -3.41 -12.65
CA GLU A 99 0.84 -4.27 -13.78
C GLU A 99 1.92 -4.27 -14.86
N GLN A 100 2.74 -3.23 -14.91
CA GLN A 100 3.88 -3.11 -15.82
C GLN A 100 4.95 -4.21 -15.58
N PRO A 101 5.82 -4.47 -16.57
CA PRO A 101 7.01 -5.29 -16.38
C PRO A 101 7.86 -4.83 -15.18
N LEU A 102 8.49 -5.79 -14.50
CA LEU A 102 9.28 -5.52 -13.29
C LEU A 102 10.35 -4.43 -13.49
N GLU A 103 10.94 -4.36 -14.68
CA GLU A 103 11.98 -3.36 -14.97
C GLU A 103 11.41 -1.94 -15.03
N ASP A 104 10.22 -1.76 -15.59
CA ASP A 104 9.53 -0.47 -15.63
C ASP A 104 9.09 -0.04 -14.23
N VAL A 105 8.61 -0.99 -13.41
CA VAL A 105 8.26 -0.75 -12.00
C VAL A 105 9.49 -0.28 -11.21
N LYS A 106 10.64 -0.96 -11.36
CA LYS A 106 11.89 -0.57 -10.72
C LYS A 106 12.35 0.81 -11.15
N GLN A 107 12.34 1.06 -12.45
CA GLN A 107 12.73 2.37 -13.00
C GLN A 107 11.85 3.48 -12.44
N LYS A 108 10.53 3.23 -12.32
CA LYS A 108 9.60 4.19 -11.73
C LYS A 108 9.90 4.49 -10.27
N VAL A 109 10.22 3.47 -9.47
CA VAL A 109 10.61 3.64 -8.06
C VAL A 109 11.89 4.47 -7.94
N LEU A 110 12.89 4.20 -8.79
CA LEU A 110 14.14 4.96 -8.80
C LEU A 110 13.92 6.44 -9.15
N GLU A 111 13.01 6.73 -10.10
CA GLU A 111 12.62 8.11 -10.41
C GLU A 111 11.96 8.81 -9.22
N ILE A 112 11.10 8.11 -8.48
CA ILE A 112 10.47 8.64 -7.27
C ILE A 112 11.54 8.95 -6.22
N PHE A 113 12.47 8.03 -5.96
CA PHE A 113 13.54 8.25 -4.99
C PHE A 113 14.42 9.46 -5.35
N LYS A 114 14.79 9.62 -6.63
CA LYS A 114 15.52 10.80 -7.11
C LYS A 114 14.72 12.09 -6.93
N LYS A 115 13.43 12.09 -7.32
CA LYS A 115 12.55 13.25 -7.19
C LYS A 115 12.39 13.67 -5.72
N ARG A 116 12.34 12.71 -4.81
CA ARG A 116 12.23 12.91 -3.36
C ARG A 116 13.58 13.14 -2.66
N LYS A 117 14.69 13.16 -3.41
CA LYS A 117 16.06 13.34 -2.89
C LYS A 117 16.45 12.30 -1.82
N ILE A 118 15.92 11.09 -1.96
CA ILE A 118 16.30 9.94 -1.12
C ILE A 118 17.64 9.37 -1.60
N ILE A 119 17.84 9.35 -2.93
CA ILE A 119 19.09 8.97 -3.61
C ILE A 119 19.49 10.03 -4.63
#